data_AF-A0A2U9PU43-F1
#
_entry.id   AF-A0A2U9PU43-F1
#
_cell.length_a   1.000
_cell.length_b   1.000
_cell.length_c   1.000
_cell.angle_alpha   90.00
_cell.angle_beta   90.00
_cell.angle_gamma   90.00
#
_symmetry.space_group_name_H-M   'P 1'
#
loop_
_entity.id
_entity.type
_entity.pdbx_description
1 polymer ?
#
loop_
_entity_poly.entity_id
_entity_poly.type
_entity_poly.pdbx_seq_one_letter_code
_entity_poly.pdbx_strand_id
1 'polypeptide(L)'
;MPQVIRWVEAGTPADVAGFHSATRDGETTDLGDDIAFVAAGARCVTEKLAGGQLACLVTEGDLPSKPSDVEGNWVAGWVDFAGPTVDVGSLHGDPGLFTYGDGAELTAGQSLAFGDYRCRADASALVCVNFAHQSGIRLDDEGVAPLGCLRPVNPPVGVGRQFSCEPD
;
A
#
# COMPACT_ATOMS: atom_id res chain seq x y z
N MET A 1 -12.57 -1.31 13.47
CA MET A 1 -11.37 -2.12 13.15
C MET A 1 -11.34 -3.56 13.63
N PRO A 2 -11.79 -3.93 14.84
CA PRO A 2 -11.52 -5.29 15.37
C PRO A 2 -11.96 -6.44 14.45
N GLN A 3 -13.06 -6.29 13.71
CA GLN A 3 -13.51 -7.29 12.74
C GLN A 3 -12.60 -7.39 11.51
N VAL A 4 -12.13 -6.25 10.97
CA VAL A 4 -11.21 -6.21 9.82
C VAL A 4 -9.87 -6.83 10.18
N ILE A 5 -9.32 -6.49 11.36
CA ILE A 5 -8.07 -7.08 11.84
C ILE A 5 -8.21 -8.61 11.94
N ARG A 6 -9.26 -9.10 12.61
CA ARG A 6 -9.51 -10.55 12.70
C ARG A 6 -9.66 -11.21 11.34
N TRP A 7 -10.29 -10.53 10.38
CA TRP A 7 -10.40 -11.03 9.01
C TRP A 7 -9.02 -11.14 8.36
N VAL A 8 -8.16 -10.13 8.47
CA VAL A 8 -6.80 -10.18 7.92
C VAL A 8 -5.98 -11.29 8.59
N GLU A 9 -6.06 -11.42 9.91
CA GLU A 9 -5.35 -12.45 10.68
C GLU A 9 -5.80 -13.88 10.38
N ALA A 10 -7.02 -14.07 9.89
CA ALA A 10 -7.56 -15.38 9.55
C ALA A 10 -7.06 -15.91 8.18
N GLY A 11 -6.29 -15.14 7.42
CA GLY A 11 -5.66 -15.62 6.18
C GLY A 11 -4.51 -16.59 6.45
N THR A 12 -4.29 -17.56 5.57
CA THR A 12 -3.17 -18.50 5.67
C THR A 12 -1.84 -17.73 5.68
N PRO A 13 -1.01 -17.84 6.74
CA PRO A 13 0.23 -17.08 6.80
C PRO A 13 1.17 -17.45 5.66
N ALA A 14 1.64 -16.45 4.92
CA ALA A 14 2.72 -16.58 3.95
C ALA A 14 4.08 -16.45 4.66
N ASP A 15 5.10 -17.12 4.12
CA ASP A 15 6.48 -16.96 4.60
C ASP A 15 7.06 -15.64 4.08
N VAL A 16 7.32 -14.71 5.01
CA VAL A 16 7.84 -13.37 4.70
C VAL A 16 9.18 -13.41 3.95
N ALA A 17 9.98 -14.47 4.14
CA ALA A 17 11.26 -14.64 3.46
C ALA A 17 11.13 -14.62 1.93
N GLY A 18 9.98 -15.02 1.39
CA GLY A 18 9.70 -15.03 -0.05
C GLY A 18 9.42 -13.66 -0.67
N PHE A 19 9.34 -12.60 0.14
CA PHE A 19 8.90 -11.27 -0.30
C PHE A 19 10.01 -10.20 -0.26
N HIS A 20 11.26 -10.60 -0.02
CA HIS A 20 12.42 -9.70 0.01
C HIS A 20 13.13 -9.55 -1.35
N SER A 21 12.41 -9.76 -2.45
CA SER A 21 12.96 -9.60 -3.79
C SER A 21 11.92 -9.02 -4.73
N ALA A 22 12.39 -8.27 -5.72
CA ALA A 22 11.57 -7.83 -6.86
C ALA A 22 12.24 -8.25 -8.16
N THR A 23 11.44 -8.54 -9.18
CA THR A 23 11.92 -8.95 -10.50
C THR A 23 11.37 -8.05 -11.59
N ARG A 24 12.26 -7.60 -12.48
CA ARG A 24 11.93 -6.81 -13.67
C ARG A 24 12.72 -7.32 -14.85
N ASP A 25 12.06 -7.53 -15.99
CA ASP A 25 12.71 -7.92 -17.24
C ASP A 25 13.63 -9.17 -17.10
N GLY A 26 13.28 -10.08 -16.17
CA GLY A 26 14.02 -11.29 -15.84
C GLY A 26 15.19 -11.12 -14.86
N GLU A 27 15.48 -9.90 -14.41
CA GLU A 27 16.48 -9.60 -13.39
C GLU A 27 15.83 -9.52 -12.00
N THR A 28 16.32 -10.32 -11.05
CA THR A 28 15.85 -10.32 -9.66
C THR A 28 16.82 -9.53 -8.79
N THR A 29 16.27 -8.57 -8.05
CA THR A 29 16.98 -7.74 -7.07
C THR A 29 16.59 -8.16 -5.66
N ASP A 30 17.58 -8.36 -4.80
CA ASP A 30 17.40 -8.51 -3.35
C ASP A 30 17.12 -7.14 -2.73
N LEU A 31 16.03 -7.02 -1.97
CA LEU A 31 15.56 -5.79 -1.33
C LEU A 31 16.06 -5.65 0.12
N GLY A 32 16.82 -6.62 0.62
CA GLY A 32 17.26 -6.65 2.01
C GLY A 32 16.07 -6.80 2.96
N ASP A 33 15.84 -5.81 3.83
CA ASP A 33 14.75 -5.84 4.81
C ASP A 33 13.40 -5.40 4.21
N ASP A 34 13.42 -4.76 3.04
CA ASP A 34 12.19 -4.29 2.40
C ASP A 34 11.40 -5.45 1.79
N ILE A 35 10.09 -5.26 1.75
CA ILE A 35 9.11 -6.22 1.24
C ILE A 35 8.61 -5.70 -0.10
N ALA A 36 8.42 -6.60 -1.07
CA ALA A 36 7.67 -6.34 -2.29
C ALA A 36 6.70 -7.49 -2.56
N PHE A 37 5.48 -7.16 -2.99
CA PHE A 37 4.49 -8.15 -3.38
C PHE A 37 3.47 -7.59 -4.36
N VAL A 38 2.78 -8.49 -5.06
CA VAL A 38 1.61 -8.15 -5.89
C VAL A 38 0.38 -8.90 -5.39
N ALA A 39 -0.77 -8.24 -5.40
CA ALA A 39 -2.06 -8.86 -5.06
C ALA A 39 -3.22 -8.02 -5.57
N ALA A 40 -4.28 -8.66 -6.07
CA ALA A 40 -5.53 -8.01 -6.46
C ALA A 40 -5.34 -6.75 -7.35
N GLY A 41 -4.41 -6.80 -8.31
CA GLY A 41 -4.11 -5.67 -9.21
C GLY A 41 -3.25 -4.56 -8.59
N ALA A 42 -2.90 -4.65 -7.31
CA ALA A 42 -1.98 -3.74 -6.65
C ALA A 42 -0.55 -4.31 -6.63
N ARG A 43 0.44 -3.42 -6.78
CA ARG A 43 1.85 -3.69 -6.51
C ARG A 43 2.23 -2.94 -5.25
N CYS A 44 2.82 -3.59 -4.26
CA CYS A 44 3.13 -2.96 -2.98
C CYS A 44 4.58 -3.20 -2.59
N VAL A 45 5.20 -2.19 -1.97
CA VAL A 45 6.54 -2.25 -1.42
C VAL A 45 6.60 -1.56 -0.07
N THR A 46 7.49 -1.97 0.82
CA THR A 46 7.88 -1.11 1.95
C THR A 46 8.97 -0.15 1.52
N GLU A 47 9.03 1.02 2.15
CA GLU A 47 10.11 1.96 1.92
C GLU A 47 10.86 2.27 3.23
N LYS A 48 11.96 1.55 3.46
CA LYS A 48 12.82 1.75 4.64
C LYS A 48 13.30 3.20 4.82
N LEU A 49 13.59 3.91 3.73
CA LEU A 49 13.99 5.32 3.78
C LEU A 49 12.87 6.25 4.27
N ALA A 50 11.62 5.82 4.16
CA ALA A 50 10.43 6.48 4.68
C ALA A 50 9.88 5.75 5.92
N GLY A 51 10.77 5.20 6.76
CA GLY A 51 10.40 4.59 8.04
C GLY A 51 9.74 3.22 7.92
N GLY A 52 9.84 2.56 6.77
CA GLY A 52 9.22 1.25 6.53
C GLY A 52 7.72 1.35 6.24
N GLN A 53 7.23 2.52 5.80
CA GLN A 53 5.85 2.69 5.37
C GLN A 53 5.53 1.77 4.18
N LEU A 54 4.26 1.40 4.05
CA LEU A 54 3.77 0.63 2.90
C LEU A 54 3.36 1.59 1.78
N ALA A 55 4.00 1.49 0.62
CA ALA A 55 3.57 2.14 -0.60
C ALA A 55 2.94 1.11 -1.54
N CYS A 56 1.84 1.47 -2.20
CA CYS A 56 1.20 0.64 -3.22
C CYS A 56 0.91 1.43 -4.49
N LEU A 57 1.05 0.79 -5.65
CA LEU A 57 0.58 1.26 -6.94
C LEU A 57 -0.69 0.52 -7.32
N VAL A 58 -1.76 1.29 -7.57
CA VAL A 58 -3.02 0.81 -8.16
C VAL A 58 -3.22 1.48 -9.52
N THR A 59 -3.79 0.77 -10.48
CA THR A 59 -4.01 1.30 -11.85
C THR A 59 -5.48 1.46 -12.22
N GLU A 60 -6.38 0.99 -11.36
CA GLU A 60 -7.83 0.98 -11.59
C GLU A 60 -8.58 1.61 -10.42
N GLY A 61 -9.87 1.86 -10.61
CA GLY A 61 -10.77 2.48 -9.62
C GLY A 61 -10.86 4.00 -9.67
N ASP A 62 -11.59 4.57 -8.71
CA ASP A 62 -11.74 6.01 -8.54
C ASP A 62 -10.44 6.60 -7.99
N LEU A 63 -9.56 7.07 -8.88
CA LEU A 63 -8.28 7.69 -8.55
C LEU A 63 -8.33 9.21 -8.73
N PRO A 64 -7.67 10.00 -7.87
CA PRO A 64 -7.70 11.44 -7.96
C PRO A 64 -7.04 11.96 -9.24
N SER A 65 -7.65 13.00 -9.82
CA SER A 65 -7.03 13.76 -10.90
C SER A 65 -5.84 14.57 -10.38
N LYS A 66 -4.90 14.86 -11.27
CA LYS A 66 -3.76 15.73 -10.98
C LYS A 66 -4.27 17.11 -10.53
N PRO A 67 -3.87 17.61 -9.35
CA PRO A 67 -4.17 18.98 -8.92
C PRO A 67 -3.65 20.00 -9.95
N SER A 68 -4.38 21.09 -10.18
CA SER A 68 -4.03 22.09 -11.20
C SER A 68 -2.81 22.95 -10.84
N ASP A 69 -2.43 22.96 -9.57
CA ASP A 69 -1.38 23.79 -8.99
C ASP A 69 -0.05 23.06 -8.81
N VAL A 70 0.07 21.82 -9.32
CA VAL A 70 1.27 20.99 -9.15
C VAL A 70 1.93 20.65 -10.49
N GLU A 71 3.24 20.82 -10.56
CA GLU A 71 4.07 20.50 -11.73
C GLU A 71 4.92 19.25 -11.47
N GLY A 72 5.20 18.48 -12.52
CA GLY A 72 5.99 17.25 -12.45
C GLY A 72 5.20 15.95 -12.68
N ASN A 73 5.86 14.83 -12.34
CA ASN A 73 5.39 13.46 -12.58
C ASN A 73 4.32 13.08 -11.57
N TRP A 74 3.05 13.26 -11.96
CA TRP A 74 1.90 12.84 -11.17
C TRP A 74 1.59 11.36 -11.38
N VAL A 75 1.37 10.63 -10.28
CA VAL A 75 0.93 9.24 -10.31
C VAL A 75 -0.37 9.12 -9.53
N ALA A 76 -1.51 9.02 -10.22
CA ALA A 76 -2.84 9.05 -9.61
C ALA A 76 -3.09 7.90 -8.62
N GLY A 77 -2.52 6.73 -8.90
CA GLY A 77 -2.68 5.52 -8.10
C GLY A 77 -1.53 5.20 -7.17
N TRP A 78 -0.68 6.19 -6.86
CA TRP A 78 0.31 6.03 -5.81
C TRP A 78 -0.38 6.15 -4.45
N VAL A 79 -0.18 5.16 -3.59
CA VAL A 79 -0.82 5.06 -2.28
C VAL A 79 0.25 4.91 -1.22
N ASP A 80 0.51 5.95 -0.43
CA ASP A 80 1.45 5.90 0.69
C ASP A 80 0.67 5.69 1.98
N PHE A 81 0.74 4.50 2.57
CA PHE A 81 0.07 4.13 3.80
C PHE A 81 1.06 4.04 4.97
N ALA A 82 1.26 5.15 5.67
CA ALA A 82 2.17 5.27 6.81
C ALA A 82 1.61 4.69 8.13
N GLY A 83 0.34 4.24 8.15
CA GLY A 83 -0.34 3.79 9.34
C GLY A 83 -1.40 4.78 9.81
N PRO A 84 -1.06 5.92 10.45
CA PRO A 84 -2.06 6.89 10.87
C PRO A 84 -2.58 7.75 9.71
N THR A 85 -1.90 7.75 8.58
CA THR A 85 -2.28 8.48 7.36
C THR A 85 -2.24 7.58 6.14
N VAL A 86 -3.06 7.92 5.14
CA VAL A 86 -2.88 7.43 3.77
C VAL A 86 -3.02 8.58 2.78
N ASP A 87 -2.04 8.70 1.90
CA ASP A 87 -2.06 9.61 0.76
C ASP A 87 -2.39 8.81 -0.51
N VAL A 88 -3.27 9.34 -1.35
CA VAL A 88 -3.66 8.75 -2.63
C VAL A 88 -3.45 9.78 -3.73
N GLY A 89 -2.63 9.42 -4.70
CA GLY A 89 -2.20 10.27 -5.79
C GLY A 89 -1.20 11.32 -5.33
N SER A 90 0.00 11.28 -5.88
CA SER A 90 1.10 12.17 -5.46
C SER A 90 2.12 12.37 -6.60
N LEU A 91 3.00 13.36 -6.43
CA LEU A 91 4.13 13.56 -7.33
C LEU A 91 5.26 12.57 -7.01
N HIS A 92 5.63 11.74 -7.97
CA HIS A 92 6.77 10.81 -7.87
C HIS A 92 7.73 10.98 -9.05
N GLY A 93 8.80 11.76 -8.82
CA GLY A 93 9.90 11.90 -9.76
C GLY A 93 10.82 10.67 -9.78
N ASP A 94 10.97 10.02 -8.63
CA ASP A 94 11.69 8.77 -8.43
C ASP A 94 10.69 7.67 -8.03
N PRO A 95 10.57 6.57 -8.80
CA PRO A 95 9.74 5.43 -8.46
C PRO A 95 10.25 4.58 -7.27
N GLY A 96 11.44 4.85 -6.75
CA GLY A 96 12.01 4.10 -5.63
C GLY A 96 12.10 2.59 -5.92
N LEU A 97 11.74 1.75 -4.95
CA LEU A 97 11.83 0.29 -5.08
C LEU A 97 10.94 -0.28 -6.20
N PHE A 98 9.90 0.42 -6.64
CA PHE A 98 9.09 -0.01 -7.79
C PHE A 98 9.90 -0.08 -9.09
N THR A 99 11.09 0.55 -9.14
CA THR A 99 12.00 0.42 -10.29
C THR A 99 12.48 -1.02 -10.50
N TYR A 100 12.62 -1.80 -9.42
CA TYR A 100 13.09 -3.18 -9.42
C TYR A 100 12.03 -4.20 -9.87
N GLY A 101 10.80 -3.74 -10.13
CA GLY A 101 9.72 -4.54 -10.69
C GLY A 101 8.73 -5.06 -9.65
N ASP A 102 8.34 -6.32 -9.82
CA ASP A 102 7.28 -6.94 -9.03
C ASP A 102 7.86 -7.91 -8.02
N GLY A 103 7.35 -7.86 -6.79
CA GLY A 103 7.62 -8.88 -5.80
C GLY A 103 6.79 -10.14 -6.01
N ALA A 104 6.91 -11.09 -5.07
CA ALA A 104 6.14 -12.33 -5.13
C ALA A 104 4.63 -12.07 -5.04
N GLU A 105 3.83 -12.93 -5.67
CA GLU A 105 2.37 -12.86 -5.55
C GLU A 105 1.94 -13.26 -4.12
N LEU A 106 1.18 -12.40 -3.45
CA LEU A 106 0.43 -12.77 -2.26
C LEU A 106 -0.90 -13.38 -2.70
N THR A 107 -0.97 -14.71 -2.72
CA THR A 107 -2.12 -15.43 -3.28
C THR A 107 -3.40 -15.18 -2.48
N ALA A 108 -4.53 -15.14 -3.17
CA ALA A 108 -5.85 -15.02 -2.54
C ALA A 108 -6.04 -16.01 -1.37
N GLY A 109 -6.47 -15.48 -0.23
CA GLY A 109 -6.62 -16.22 1.03
C GLY A 109 -5.38 -16.20 1.94
N GLN A 110 -4.22 -15.77 1.45
CA GLN A 110 -3.01 -15.63 2.27
C GLN A 110 -2.97 -14.29 3.02
N SER A 111 -2.29 -14.31 4.16
CA SER A 111 -1.91 -13.11 4.90
C SER A 111 -0.38 -12.98 4.99
N LEU A 112 0.13 -11.76 4.86
CA LEU A 112 1.55 -11.42 4.94
C LEU A 112 1.75 -10.39 6.05
N ALA A 113 2.62 -10.70 7.01
CA ALA A 113 2.92 -9.85 8.16
C ALA A 113 4.34 -9.27 8.03
N PHE A 114 4.49 -7.97 8.27
CA PHE A 114 5.77 -7.27 8.22
C PHE A 114 5.67 -5.96 9.01
N GLY A 115 6.65 -5.67 9.87
CA GLY A 115 6.59 -4.51 10.78
C GLY A 115 5.28 -4.48 11.58
N ASP A 116 4.64 -3.30 11.62
CA ASP A 116 3.31 -3.11 12.22
C ASP A 116 2.14 -3.41 11.26
N TYR A 117 2.44 -3.95 10.08
CA TYR A 117 1.45 -4.24 9.05
C TYR A 117 1.11 -5.72 8.96
N ARG A 118 -0.13 -5.97 8.56
CA ARG A 118 -0.49 -7.24 7.92
C ARG A 118 -1.42 -6.97 6.76
N CYS A 119 -1.13 -7.59 5.64
CA CYS A 119 -1.98 -7.59 4.47
C CYS A 119 -2.61 -8.95 4.28
N ARG A 120 -3.84 -9.01 3.78
CA ARG A 120 -4.50 -10.23 3.31
C ARG A 120 -5.08 -9.97 1.93
N ALA A 121 -4.74 -10.83 1.00
CA ALA A 121 -5.36 -10.85 -0.32
C ALA A 121 -6.62 -11.72 -0.30
N ASP A 122 -7.64 -11.31 -1.05
CA ASP A 122 -8.70 -12.18 -1.53
C ASP A 122 -8.74 -12.17 -3.07
N ALA A 123 -9.80 -12.70 -3.69
CA ALA A 123 -9.88 -12.82 -5.15
C ALA A 123 -9.98 -11.47 -5.88
N SER A 124 -10.41 -10.41 -5.20
CA SER A 124 -10.75 -9.12 -5.81
C SER A 124 -10.19 -7.91 -5.05
N ALA A 125 -9.68 -8.11 -3.84
CA ALA A 125 -9.22 -7.04 -2.99
C ALA A 125 -7.96 -7.42 -2.21
N LEU A 126 -7.15 -6.41 -1.93
CA LEU A 126 -6.08 -6.44 -0.96
C LEU A 126 -6.49 -5.58 0.23
N VAL A 127 -6.43 -6.12 1.45
CA VAL A 127 -6.65 -5.34 2.68
C VAL A 127 -5.39 -5.35 3.50
N CYS A 128 -4.86 -4.17 3.80
CA CYS A 128 -3.70 -3.98 4.66
C CYS A 128 -4.10 -3.21 5.90
N VAL A 129 -3.73 -3.70 7.07
CA VAL A 129 -3.96 -3.04 8.36
C VAL A 129 -2.65 -2.66 9.00
N ASN A 130 -2.64 -1.56 9.76
CA ASN A 130 -1.57 -1.20 10.67
C ASN A 130 -2.06 -1.37 12.12
N PHE A 131 -1.38 -2.22 12.88
CA PHE A 131 -1.79 -2.57 14.24
C PHE A 131 -1.52 -1.46 15.25
N ALA A 132 -0.40 -0.75 15.11
CA ALA A 132 -0.03 0.33 16.01
C ALA A 132 -1.05 1.47 16.01
N HIS A 133 -1.66 1.74 14.84
CA HIS A 133 -2.61 2.84 14.65
C HIS A 133 -4.07 2.41 14.53
N GLN A 134 -4.38 1.11 14.57
CA GLN A 134 -5.74 0.59 14.40
C GLN A 134 -6.43 1.17 13.14
N SER A 135 -5.69 1.16 12.03
CA SER A 135 -6.10 1.69 10.73
C SER A 135 -5.90 0.65 9.63
N GLY A 136 -6.40 0.93 8.43
CA GLY A 136 -6.13 0.08 7.29
C GLY A 136 -6.63 0.67 5.97
N ILE A 137 -6.28 0.01 4.89
CA ILE A 137 -6.73 0.33 3.53
C ILE A 137 -7.28 -0.94 2.87
N ARG A 138 -8.32 -0.78 2.05
CA ARG A 138 -8.75 -1.78 1.07
C ARG A 138 -8.42 -1.23 -0.32
N LEU A 139 -7.79 -2.05 -1.13
CA LEU A 139 -7.44 -1.80 -2.53
C LEU A 139 -8.19 -2.82 -3.39
N ASP A 140 -8.94 -2.34 -4.37
CA ASP A 140 -9.77 -3.13 -5.28
C ASP A 140 -10.09 -2.34 -6.57
N ASP A 141 -11.03 -2.84 -7.37
CA ASP A 141 -11.48 -2.21 -8.62
C ASP A 141 -12.30 -0.91 -8.43
N GLU A 142 -12.76 -0.62 -7.20
CA GLU A 142 -13.37 0.66 -6.83
C GLU A 142 -12.30 1.70 -6.44
N GLY A 143 -11.09 1.26 -6.11
CA GLY A 143 -9.92 2.10 -5.84
C GLY A 143 -9.39 1.91 -4.42
N VAL A 144 -9.26 3.01 -3.68
CA VAL A 144 -8.69 3.03 -2.32
C VAL A 144 -9.75 3.40 -1.30
N ALA A 145 -10.07 2.48 -0.40
CA ALA A 145 -11.01 2.73 0.70
C ALA A 145 -10.28 2.76 2.06
N PRO A 146 -10.44 3.84 2.86
CA PRO A 146 -9.89 3.92 4.21
C PRO A 146 -10.68 3.03 5.17
N LEU A 147 -9.99 2.43 6.13
CA LEU A 147 -10.57 1.61 7.19
C LEU A 147 -10.15 2.14 8.56
N GLY A 148 -11.02 1.92 9.55
CA GLY A 148 -10.71 2.26 10.94
C GLY A 148 -10.85 3.74 11.25
N CYS A 149 -9.83 4.30 11.90
CA CYS A 149 -9.80 5.71 12.29
C CYS A 149 -9.56 6.68 11.13
N LEU A 150 -9.09 6.20 9.97
CA LEU A 150 -8.82 7.05 8.81
C LEU A 150 -10.10 7.75 8.34
N ARG A 151 -10.03 9.08 8.24
CA ARG A 151 -11.11 9.95 7.74
C ARG A 151 -10.54 10.93 6.70
N PRO A 152 -11.32 11.32 5.68
CA PRO A 152 -10.88 12.32 4.72
C PRO A 152 -10.49 13.62 5.42
N VAL A 153 -9.35 14.18 5.03
CA VAL A 153 -8.88 15.51 5.47
C VAL A 153 -8.51 16.34 4.26
N ASN A 154 -8.26 17.64 4.45
CA ASN A 154 -7.72 18.47 3.37
C ASN A 154 -6.32 17.97 3.02
N PRO A 155 -6.07 17.55 1.76
CA PRO A 155 -4.76 17.05 1.39
C PRO A 155 -3.72 18.18 1.38
N PRO A 156 -2.46 17.88 1.71
CA PRO A 156 -1.37 18.82 1.50
C PRO A 156 -1.16 19.07 0.00
N VAL A 157 -0.42 20.13 -0.31
CA VAL A 157 0.00 20.43 -1.70
C VAL A 157 0.76 19.22 -2.27
N GLY A 158 0.42 18.81 -3.49
CA GLY A 158 1.05 17.66 -4.14
C GLY A 158 0.36 16.32 -3.90
N VAL A 159 -0.68 16.27 -3.05
CA VAL A 159 -1.47 15.05 -2.77
C VAL A 159 -2.91 15.22 -3.27
N GLY A 160 -3.46 14.18 -3.89
CA GLY A 160 -4.80 14.20 -4.50
C GLY A 160 -5.90 14.00 -3.48
N ARG A 161 -5.76 12.99 -2.62
CA ARG A 161 -6.61 12.74 -1.46
C ARG A 161 -5.75 12.30 -0.28
N GLN A 162 -6.07 12.79 0.91
CA GLN A 162 -5.47 12.33 2.15
C GLN A 162 -6.54 11.87 3.12
N PHE A 163 -6.25 10.81 3.85
CA PHE A 163 -7.00 10.40 5.02
C PHE A 163 -6.06 10.34 6.21
N SER A 164 -6.55 10.76 7.38
CA SER A 164 -5.78 10.76 8.62
C SER A 164 -6.66 10.26 9.75
N CYS A 165 -6.05 9.59 10.71
CA CYS A 165 -6.64 9.44 12.03
C CYS A 165 -6.51 10.79 12.74
N GLU A 166 -7.58 11.26 13.39
CA GLU A 166 -7.47 12.42 14.26
C GLU A 166 -6.49 12.08 15.40
N PRO A 167 -5.60 13.00 15.81
CA PRO A 167 -4.85 12.80 17.04
C PRO A 167 -5.85 12.76 18.21
N ASP A 168 -5.79 11.70 19.00
CA ASP A 168 -6.56 11.56 20.24
C ASP A 168 -6.35 12.73 21.21
#